data_AF-A0A9D8GDY3-F1
#
_entry.id   AF-A0A9D8GDY3-F1
#
_cell.length_a   1.000
_cell.length_b   1.000
_cell.length_c   1.000
_cell.angle_alpha   90.00
_cell.angle_beta   90.00
_cell.angle_gamma   90.00
#
_symmetry.space_group_name_H-M   'P 1'
#
loop_
_entity.id
_entity.type
_entity.pdbx_description
1 polymer ?
#
loop_
_entity_poly.entity_id
_entity_poly.type
_entity_poly.pdbx_seq_one_letter_code
_entity_poly.pdbx_strand_id
1 'polypeptide(L)'
;MGRSTSSAQKSARTTDDVARSTPSSPSHRPSASAPVPPPHGAALQASAAQIKVHGAYVDVRAKVVALAGMSSHADAGQILAWLRAAKRRPRTTFITHGEPAAADTLRRRIQEELGWNCQVPAYRDSVTL
;
A
#
# COMPACT_ATOMS: atom_id res chain seq x y z
N MET A 1 1.10 40.33 -0.28
CA MET A 1 1.32 39.56 -1.51
C MET A 1 1.18 38.07 -1.18
N GLY A 2 0.18 37.39 -1.73
CA GLY A 2 -0.06 35.96 -1.51
C GLY A 2 0.29 35.14 -2.75
N ARG A 3 0.85 33.94 -2.55
CA ARG A 3 0.90 32.87 -3.55
C ARG A 3 0.61 31.53 -2.87
N SER A 4 -0.65 31.13 -2.92
CA SER A 4 -1.04 29.72 -2.92
C SER A 4 -0.49 29.07 -4.19
N THR A 5 0.13 27.90 -4.07
CA THR A 5 0.18 26.95 -5.18
C THR A 5 -0.32 25.60 -4.71
N SER A 6 -1.47 25.25 -5.27
CA SER A 6 -2.09 23.94 -5.29
C SER A 6 -1.25 22.99 -6.14
N SER A 7 -1.07 21.74 -5.68
CA SER A 7 -0.68 20.63 -6.56
C SER A 7 -1.53 19.41 -6.23
N ALA A 8 -2.75 19.43 -6.75
CA ALA A 8 -3.55 18.24 -6.99
C ALA A 8 -3.17 17.68 -8.36
N GLN A 9 -2.34 16.65 -8.43
CA GLN A 9 -2.09 15.92 -9.67
C GLN A 9 -3.05 14.73 -9.76
N LYS A 10 -4.09 14.93 -10.57
CA LYS A 10 -4.94 13.89 -11.17
C LYS A 10 -4.04 12.84 -11.84
N SER A 11 -4.04 11.61 -11.33
CA SER A 11 -3.47 10.48 -12.06
C SER A 11 -4.43 10.01 -13.15
N ALA A 12 -3.82 9.48 -14.20
CA ALA A 12 -4.32 9.25 -15.54
C ALA A 12 -5.71 8.61 -15.64
N ARG A 13 -6.45 9.14 -16.61
CA ARG A 13 -7.69 8.59 -17.14
C ARG A 13 -7.34 7.34 -17.98
N THR A 14 -7.68 6.16 -17.48
CA THR A 14 -7.88 4.94 -18.30
C THR A 14 -9.36 4.59 -18.22
N THR A 15 -10.16 5.29 -19.02
CA THR A 15 -11.53 4.90 -19.38
C THR A 15 -11.48 4.31 -20.79
N ASP A 16 -12.41 3.39 -21.08
CA ASP A 16 -12.50 2.53 -22.27
C ASP A 16 -11.63 1.26 -22.12
N ASP A 17 -12.17 0.08 -21.80
CA ASP A 17 -13.22 -0.62 -22.56
C ASP A 17 -13.99 -1.61 -21.64
N VAL A 18 -14.96 -1.11 -20.86
CA VAL A 18 -15.94 -1.95 -20.14
C VAL A 18 -17.27 -1.85 -20.90
N ALA A 19 -17.29 -2.38 -22.12
CA ALA A 19 -18.51 -2.46 -22.91
C ALA A 19 -19.28 -3.75 -22.60
N ARG A 20 -20.40 -3.55 -21.91
CA ARG A 20 -21.73 -4.07 -22.29
C ARG A 20 -21.89 -5.59 -22.33
N SER A 21 -22.43 -6.15 -21.24
CA SER A 21 -23.38 -7.27 -21.25
C SER A 21 -23.98 -7.42 -19.86
N THR A 22 -25.09 -6.72 -19.58
CA THR A 22 -25.93 -6.97 -18.40
C THR A 22 -27.04 -7.95 -18.76
N PRO A 23 -27.10 -9.15 -18.19
CA PRO A 23 -28.38 -9.80 -17.96
C PRO A 23 -28.97 -9.32 -16.62
N SER A 24 -30.25 -9.02 -16.64
CA SER A 24 -31.07 -8.54 -15.54
C SER A 24 -31.37 -9.60 -14.45
N SER A 25 -31.36 -9.13 -13.18
CA SER A 25 -32.06 -9.66 -11.98
C SER A 25 -31.43 -10.82 -11.17
N PRO A 26 -31.76 -10.97 -9.85
CA PRO A 26 -32.63 -10.15 -8.98
C PRO A 26 -31.89 -9.44 -7.83
N SER A 27 -32.48 -8.35 -7.34
CA SER A 27 -32.01 -7.56 -6.19
C SER A 27 -31.92 -8.39 -4.90
N HIS A 28 -30.75 -8.97 -4.63
CA HIS A 28 -30.40 -9.45 -3.30
C HIS A 28 -29.98 -8.24 -2.47
N ARG A 29 -30.88 -7.76 -1.61
CA ARG A 29 -30.59 -6.73 -0.62
C ARG A 29 -29.58 -7.35 0.37
N PRO A 30 -28.31 -6.94 0.40
CA PRO A 30 -27.36 -7.58 1.31
C PRO A 30 -27.79 -7.27 2.75
N SER A 31 -27.94 -8.33 3.56
CA SER A 31 -28.21 -8.25 4.98
C SER A 31 -27.13 -7.40 5.67
N ALA A 32 -27.52 -6.57 6.63
CA ALA A 32 -26.68 -5.56 7.28
C ALA A 32 -25.47 -6.12 8.08
N SER A 33 -25.27 -7.44 8.07
CA SER A 33 -24.18 -8.16 8.73
C SER A 33 -23.13 -8.73 7.78
N ALA A 34 -23.21 -8.48 6.47
CA ALA A 34 -22.19 -8.97 5.55
C ALA A 34 -20.83 -8.31 5.84
N PRO A 35 -19.72 -9.07 5.91
CA PRO A 35 -18.39 -8.52 6.13
C PRO A 35 -18.06 -7.47 5.05
N VAL A 36 -17.35 -6.41 5.46
CA VAL A 36 -16.93 -5.36 4.54
C VAL A 36 -16.06 -5.99 3.44
N PRO A 37 -16.39 -5.77 2.15
CA PRO A 37 -15.62 -6.34 1.06
C PRO A 37 -14.20 -5.76 1.07
N PRO A 38 -13.17 -6.57 0.74
CA PRO A 38 -11.81 -6.07 0.66
C PRO A 38 -11.67 -4.98 -0.41
N PRO A 39 -10.67 -4.09 -0.28
CA PRO A 39 -10.39 -3.10 -1.31
C PRO A 39 -10.13 -3.79 -2.66
N HIS A 40 -10.52 -3.14 -3.76
CA HIS A 40 -10.57 -3.79 -5.09
C HIS A 40 -9.24 -4.42 -5.49
N GLY A 41 -8.11 -3.78 -5.17
CA GLY A 41 -6.78 -4.32 -5.47
C GLY A 41 -6.50 -5.65 -4.78
N ALA A 42 -6.87 -5.80 -3.51
CA ALA A 42 -6.72 -7.05 -2.77
C ALA A 42 -7.67 -8.14 -3.30
N ALA A 43 -8.90 -7.76 -3.67
CA ALA A 43 -9.85 -8.69 -4.29
C ALA A 43 -9.36 -9.21 -5.65
N LEU A 44 -8.79 -8.33 -6.48
CA LEU A 44 -8.21 -8.69 -7.76
C LEU A 44 -7.00 -9.61 -7.60
N GLN A 45 -6.09 -9.31 -6.66
CA GLN A 45 -4.94 -10.17 -6.38
C GLN A 45 -5.34 -11.56 -5.88
N ALA A 46 -6.44 -11.66 -5.13
CA ALA A 46 -7.04 -12.92 -4.71
C ALA A 46 -7.77 -13.68 -5.84
N SER A 47 -7.71 -13.19 -7.09
CA SER A 47 -8.42 -13.76 -8.26
C SER A 47 -9.93 -13.89 -8.04
N ALA A 48 -10.53 -12.92 -7.35
CA ALA A 48 -11.97 -12.91 -7.13
C ALA A 48 -12.73 -12.88 -8.46
N ALA A 49 -13.69 -13.79 -8.64
CA ALA A 49 -14.53 -13.85 -9.83
C ALA A 49 -15.38 -12.57 -10.01
N GLN A 50 -15.70 -11.88 -8.90
CA GLN A 50 -16.49 -10.66 -8.88
C GLN A 50 -15.90 -9.64 -7.90
N ILE A 51 -15.89 -8.37 -8.32
CA ILE A 51 -15.52 -7.23 -7.46
C ILE A 51 -16.66 -6.22 -7.40
N LYS A 52 -16.87 -5.61 -6.23
CA LYS A 52 -17.88 -4.57 -6.06
C LYS A 52 -17.31 -3.24 -6.49
N VAL A 53 -17.86 -2.61 -7.53
CA VAL A 53 -17.45 -1.28 -8.03
C VAL A 53 -18.67 -0.36 -7.99
N HIS A 54 -18.56 0.77 -7.28
CA HIS A 54 -19.65 1.75 -7.12
C HIS A 54 -21.03 1.17 -6.71
N GLY A 55 -21.03 0.11 -5.90
CA GLY A 55 -22.26 -0.50 -5.40
C GLY A 55 -22.79 -1.69 -6.21
N ALA A 56 -22.28 -1.92 -7.43
CA ALA A 56 -22.61 -3.07 -8.26
C ALA A 56 -21.48 -4.11 -8.26
N TYR A 57 -21.82 -5.39 -8.42
CA TYR A 57 -20.82 -6.45 -8.65
C TYR A 57 -20.49 -6.54 -10.14
N VAL A 58 -19.19 -6.62 -10.45
CA VAL A 58 -18.65 -6.71 -11.80
C VAL A 58 -17.80 -7.98 -11.91
N ASP A 59 -18.03 -8.78 -12.95
CA ASP A 59 -17.26 -10.00 -13.23
C ASP A 59 -15.83 -9.65 -13.69
N VAL A 60 -14.84 -10.32 -13.11
CA VAL A 60 -13.43 -10.19 -13.50
C VAL A 60 -13.13 -11.21 -14.59
N ARG A 61 -13.18 -10.77 -15.86
CA ARG A 61 -12.84 -11.59 -17.04
C ARG A 61 -11.39 -11.41 -17.50
N ALA A 62 -10.66 -10.46 -16.91
CA ALA A 62 -9.29 -10.15 -17.26
C ALA A 62 -8.31 -11.07 -16.51
N LYS A 63 -7.20 -11.43 -17.16
CA LYS A 63 -6.09 -12.13 -16.51
C LYS A 63 -5.39 -11.17 -15.55
N VAL A 64 -5.49 -11.43 -14.25
CA VAL A 64 -4.75 -10.67 -13.24
C VAL A 64 -3.32 -11.21 -13.17
N VAL A 65 -2.34 -10.34 -13.44
CA VAL A 65 -0.91 -10.66 -13.32
C VAL A 65 -0.28 -9.66 -12.38
N ALA A 66 0.37 -10.15 -11.31
CA ALA A 66 1.17 -9.32 -10.43
C ALA A 66 2.54 -9.07 -11.08
N LEU A 67 2.80 -7.83 -11.48
CA LEU A 67 4.12 -7.42 -11.97
C LEU A 67 5.03 -7.14 -10.77
N ALA A 68 5.86 -8.11 -10.41
CA ALA A 68 6.90 -7.92 -9.40
C ALA A 68 7.94 -6.90 -9.90
N GLY A 69 8.25 -5.90 -9.09
CA GLY A 69 9.36 -4.96 -9.35
C GLY A 69 9.00 -3.58 -9.91
N MET A 70 7.71 -3.23 -10.07
CA MET A 70 7.30 -1.85 -10.39
C MET A 70 6.98 -0.99 -9.16
N SER A 71 7.61 -1.28 -8.01
CA SER A 71 7.46 -0.50 -6.79
C SER A 71 8.51 0.61 -6.75
N SER A 72 8.10 1.86 -6.52
CA SER A 72 9.01 2.98 -6.22
C SER A 72 9.63 2.88 -4.83
N HIS A 73 9.14 1.96 -3.99
CA HIS A 73 9.66 1.71 -2.66
C HIS A 73 10.68 0.58 -2.67
N ALA A 74 11.84 0.85 -2.05
CA ALA A 74 12.88 -0.14 -1.83
C ALA A 74 12.39 -1.26 -0.90
N ASP A 75 12.79 -2.49 -1.20
CA ASP A 75 12.55 -3.63 -0.31
C ASP A 75 13.44 -3.57 0.95
N ALA A 76 13.13 -4.40 1.94
CA ALA A 76 13.88 -4.43 3.19
C ALA A 76 15.38 -4.77 2.99
N GLY A 77 15.71 -5.62 2.03
CA GLY A 77 17.09 -5.99 1.71
C GLY A 77 17.87 -4.84 1.06
N GLN A 78 17.22 -4.10 0.15
CA GLN A 78 17.76 -2.89 -0.47
C GLN A 78 17.99 -1.79 0.56
N ILE A 79 17.06 -1.59 1.50
CA ILE A 79 17.24 -0.66 2.62
C ILE A 79 18.44 -1.07 3.47
N LEU A 80 18.57 -2.34 3.85
CA LEU A 80 19.71 -2.83 4.63
C LEU A 80 21.03 -2.68 3.89
N ALA A 81 21.07 -2.99 2.59
CA ALA A 81 22.25 -2.81 1.75
C ALA A 81 22.66 -1.33 1.68
N TRP A 82 21.69 -0.43 1.54
CA TRP A 82 21.93 1.01 1.56
C TRP A 82 22.47 1.50 2.90
N LEU A 83 21.92 1.02 4.03
CA LEU A 83 22.42 1.33 5.37
C LEU A 83 23.85 0.80 5.58
N ARG A 84 24.19 -0.38 5.08
CA ARG A 84 25.57 -0.93 5.14
C ARG A 84 26.58 -0.07 4.41
N ALA A 85 26.18 0.56 3.29
CA ALA A 85 27.05 1.42 2.51
C ALA A 85 27.28 2.81 3.15
N ALA A 86 26.59 3.14 4.24
CA ALA A 86 26.75 4.42 4.90
C ALA A 86 28.15 4.55 5.54
N LYS A 87 28.88 5.62 5.17
CA LYS A 87 30.25 5.87 5.65
C LYS A 87 30.38 6.03 7.17
N ARG A 88 29.31 6.49 7.83
CA ARG A 88 29.28 6.71 9.28
C ARG A 88 27.99 6.17 9.85
N ARG A 89 28.11 5.37 10.91
CA ARG A 89 26.98 4.86 11.66
C ARG A 89 26.23 6.01 12.37
N PRO A 90 24.92 6.17 12.15
CA PRO A 90 24.10 7.13 12.88
C PRO A 90 23.92 6.71 14.35
N ARG A 91 23.68 7.69 15.24
CA ARG A 91 23.45 7.44 16.67
C ARG A 91 22.12 6.71 16.91
N THR A 92 21.08 7.14 16.21
CA THR A 92 19.74 6.54 16.24
C THR A 92 19.12 6.64 14.85
N THR A 93 18.47 5.57 14.39
CA THR A 93 17.71 5.50 13.14
C THR A 93 16.22 5.43 13.47
N PHE A 94 15.38 6.18 12.77
CA PHE A 94 13.94 6.19 12.98
C PHE A 94 13.21 5.69 11.73
N ILE A 95 12.28 4.75 11.91
CA ILE A 95 11.40 4.26 10.84
C ILE A 95 10.05 4.94 11.01
N THR A 96 9.68 5.79 10.06
CA THR A 96 8.48 6.64 10.14
C THR A 96 7.38 6.26 9.14
N HIS A 97 7.69 5.41 8.17
CA HIS A 97 6.77 5.04 7.09
C HIS A 97 6.69 3.52 6.96
N GLY A 98 5.47 3.01 6.86
CA GLY A 98 5.16 1.59 6.70
C GLY A 98 4.09 1.14 7.68
N GLU A 99 3.47 0.01 7.36
CA GLU A 99 2.55 -0.68 8.28
C GLU A 99 3.29 -1.03 9.59
N PRO A 100 2.64 -0.94 10.76
CA PRO A 100 3.31 -1.14 12.06
C PRO A 100 4.09 -2.46 12.15
N ALA A 101 3.53 -3.55 11.63
CA ALA A 101 4.18 -4.86 11.63
C ALA A 101 5.41 -4.91 10.71
N ALA A 102 5.34 -4.27 9.54
CA ALA A 102 6.46 -4.20 8.61
C ALA A 102 7.59 -3.30 9.16
N ALA A 103 7.22 -2.17 9.77
CA ALA A 103 8.16 -1.25 10.41
C ALA A 103 8.90 -1.91 11.59
N ASP A 104 8.20 -2.65 12.46
CA ASP A 104 8.83 -3.38 13.55
C ASP A 104 9.75 -4.50 13.05
N THR A 105 9.35 -5.20 11.99
CA THR A 105 10.18 -6.23 11.35
C THR A 105 11.48 -5.61 10.83
N LEU A 106 11.40 -4.49 10.11
CA LEU A 106 12.58 -3.79 9.61
C LEU A 106 13.47 -3.27 10.75
N ARG A 107 12.88 -2.76 11.84
CA ARG A 107 13.60 -2.33 13.05
C ARG A 107 14.44 -3.46 13.61
N ARG A 108 13.85 -4.65 13.81
CA ARG A 108 14.56 -5.83 14.34
C ARG A 108 15.71 -6.23 13.43
N ARG A 109 15.48 -6.30 12.11
CA ARG A 109 16.53 -6.64 11.15
C ARG A 109 17.70 -5.66 11.16
N ILE A 110 17.43 -4.36 11.28
CA ILE A 110 18.50 -3.35 11.42
C ILE A 110 19.30 -3.55 12.71
N GLN A 111 18.62 -3.87 13.82
CA GLN A 111 19.28 -4.13 15.11
C GLN A 111 20.11 -5.43 15.07
N GLU A 112 19.59 -6.50 14.49
CA GLU A 112 20.25 -7.81 14.41
C GLU A 112 21.39 -7.84 13.38
N GLU A 113 21.16 -7.32 12.17
CA GLU A 113 22.10 -7.43 11.06
C GLU A 113 23.18 -6.33 11.06
N LEU A 114 22.88 -5.15 11.59
CA LEU A 114 23.79 -3.98 11.58
C LEU A 114 24.23 -3.58 12.99
N GLY A 115 23.54 -4.05 14.04
CA GLY A 115 23.77 -3.63 15.41
C GLY A 115 23.38 -2.18 15.69
N TRP A 116 22.62 -1.52 14.79
CA TRP A 116 22.30 -0.09 14.90
C TRP A 116 21.14 0.14 15.87
N ASN A 117 21.18 1.26 16.60
CA ASN A 117 20.04 1.67 17.38
C ASN A 117 18.94 2.16 16.42
N CYS A 118 17.81 1.45 16.40
CA CYS A 118 16.68 1.73 15.53
C CYS A 118 15.38 1.78 16.35
N GLN A 119 14.56 2.79 16.11
CA GLN A 119 13.29 3.01 16.79
C GLN A 119 12.16 3.25 15.77
N VAL A 120 10.94 2.87 16.14
CA VAL A 120 9.72 3.17 15.37
C VAL A 120 8.92 4.13 16.24
N PRO A 121 8.97 5.46 15.99
CA PRO A 121 8.23 6.42 16.78
C PRO A 121 6.72 6.22 16.64
N ALA A 122 5.99 6.34 17.74
CA ALA A 122 4.55 6.44 17.71
C ALA A 122 4.09 7.83 17.23
N TYR A 123 2.82 7.93 16.85
CA TYR A 123 2.25 9.20 16.44
C TYR A 123 2.36 10.23 17.58
N ARG A 124 2.97 11.39 17.28
CA ARG A 124 3.27 12.51 18.19
C ARG A 124 4.42 12.29 19.17
N ASP A 125 5.22 11.25 18.98
CA ASP A 125 6.48 11.12 19.73
C ASP A 125 7.47 12.23 19.35
N SER A 126 8.22 12.69 20.34
CA SER A 126 9.28 13.70 20.17
C SER A 126 10.59 13.14 20.69
N VAL A 127 11.68 13.36 19.95
CA VAL A 127 13.02 12.87 20.32
C VAL A 127 14.02 14.02 20.28
N THR A 128 14.82 14.13 21.33
CA THR A 128 15.96 15.06 21.40
C THR A 128 17.20 14.39 20.80
N LEU A 129 17.87 15.07 19.85
CA LEU A 129 18.98 14.55 19.05
C LEU A 129 20.36 15.04 19.52
#